data_AF-A0A662M035-F1
#
_entry.id   AF-A0A662M035-F1
#
_cell.length_a   1.000
_cell.length_b   1.000
_cell.length_c   1.000
_cell.angle_alpha   90.00
_cell.angle_beta   90.00
_cell.angle_gamma   90.00
#
_symmetry.space_group_name_H-M   'P 1'
#
loop_
_entity.id
_entity.type
_entity.pdbx_description
1 polymer ?
#
loop_
_entity_poly.entity_id
_entity_poly.type
_entity_poly.pdbx_seq_one_letter_code
_entity_poly.pdbx_strand_id
1 'polypeptide(L)'
;PKKAFLIEADAYHYRVKEIKDILVMSNYPKELWSNRPLRRVLISSSFDKNVEKQVHKGSIVRLGALPGIKILNVNKDSIVVKRFPLGKKVILNKGEEKTVDYFQVKLVDSNGKTARINVCYKYYAWEQKMMNYILSKYGSIDVRDMMNWSRLHSDDLNGLRGMCEGGYEASMVYRIPSENYDILSMGWFAPNQCSSIFVPVHICVNGIYEPYQSGEAARFSSELLKKYGHKTLTPVFENTENVFLNENNKIEKIVKNTITNKTELAEIFTISDTEMQKQAFITLSLWYDLAKNKNLYISSKIANIWEKNYYITLQNIKRVFNDLKNDLKEKILDLVLSIGKSREKLSSLIFGRNLSKYYKDAKTCFDNKNYEKGFENIETILNTWNQTTFNEIKAINAKNDKNIGYIIIFAFVSIGLLVLTLFTVIIKRKGVN
;
A
#
# COMPACT_ATOMS: atom_id res chain seq x y z
N PRO A 1 0.80 -2.67 -20.20
CA PRO A 1 0.01 -1.44 -20.51
C PRO A 1 0.92 -0.21 -20.61
N LYS A 2 0.86 0.57 -21.71
CA LYS A 2 1.72 1.76 -21.93
C LYS A 2 0.99 3.10 -21.79
N LYS A 3 -0.33 3.08 -21.64
CA LYS A 3 -1.18 4.27 -21.55
C LYS A 3 -2.21 4.08 -20.44
N ALA A 4 -2.56 5.18 -19.79
CA ALA A 4 -3.63 5.25 -18.83
C ALA A 4 -4.55 6.42 -19.17
N PHE A 5 -5.85 6.29 -18.86
CA PHE A 5 -6.85 7.30 -19.16
C PHE A 5 -7.67 7.56 -17.89
N LEU A 6 -7.95 8.84 -17.64
CA LEU A 6 -8.96 9.28 -16.69
C LEU A 6 -10.28 9.45 -17.44
N ILE A 7 -11.34 8.84 -16.91
CA ILE A 7 -12.70 9.08 -17.35
C ILE A 7 -13.46 9.67 -16.17
N GLU A 8 -13.94 10.91 -16.33
CA GLU A 8 -14.89 11.53 -15.41
C GLU A 8 -16.24 11.62 -16.08
N ALA A 9 -17.29 11.12 -15.44
CA ALA A 9 -18.64 11.13 -15.99
C ALA A 9 -19.69 11.50 -14.94
N ASP A 10 -20.76 12.15 -15.40
CA ASP A 10 -22.05 12.27 -14.73
C ASP A 10 -23.16 11.72 -15.65
N ALA A 11 -24.44 11.87 -15.28
CA ALA A 11 -25.56 11.33 -16.06
C ALA A 11 -25.68 11.93 -17.48
N TYR A 12 -25.08 13.09 -17.76
CA TYR A 12 -25.25 13.84 -19.01
C TYR A 12 -23.93 14.17 -19.72
N HIS A 13 -22.81 14.14 -19.01
CA HIS A 13 -21.51 14.57 -19.52
C HIS A 13 -20.43 13.56 -19.18
N TYR A 14 -19.45 13.43 -20.06
CA TYR A 14 -18.22 12.73 -19.75
C TYR A 14 -17.01 13.45 -20.35
N ARG A 15 -15.84 13.24 -19.76
CA ARG A 15 -14.55 13.68 -20.28
C ARG A 15 -13.54 12.56 -20.15
N VAL A 16 -12.71 12.43 -21.19
CA VAL A 16 -11.61 11.47 -21.25
C VAL A 16 -10.30 12.24 -21.38
N LYS A 17 -9.30 11.88 -20.58
CA LYS A 17 -7.98 12.51 -20.59
C LYS A 17 -6.89 11.45 -20.47
N GLU A 18 -5.93 11.45 -21.38
CA GLU A 18 -4.73 10.60 -21.26
C GLU A 18 -3.87 11.09 -20.11
N ILE A 19 -3.48 10.16 -19.24
CA ILE A 19 -2.60 10.41 -18.09
C ILE A 19 -1.17 10.27 -18.59
N LYS A 20 -0.39 11.35 -18.47
CA LYS A 20 1.01 11.38 -18.93
C LYS A 20 1.98 10.71 -17.97
N ASP A 21 1.68 10.79 -16.68
CA ASP A 21 2.57 10.33 -15.60
C ASP A 21 1.72 10.00 -14.36
N ILE A 22 1.80 10.79 -13.29
CA ILE A 22 0.98 10.61 -12.08
C ILE A 22 -0.34 11.38 -12.18
N LEU A 23 -1.42 10.74 -11.74
CA LEU A 23 -2.70 11.39 -11.48
C LEU A 23 -3.13 11.17 -10.03
N VAL A 24 -3.48 12.26 -9.35
CA VAL A 24 -4.20 12.26 -8.08
C VAL A 24 -5.54 12.92 -8.31
N MET A 25 -6.60 12.29 -7.81
CA MET A 25 -7.95 12.81 -7.97
C MET A 25 -8.75 12.62 -6.69
N SER A 26 -9.41 13.69 -6.26
CA SER A 26 -10.45 13.60 -5.24
C SER A 26 -11.73 12.98 -5.81
N ASN A 27 -12.70 12.62 -4.96
CA ASN A 27 -14.02 12.18 -5.40
C ASN A 27 -14.89 13.31 -6.02
N TYR A 28 -14.32 14.50 -6.26
CA TYR A 28 -15.00 15.62 -6.88
C TYR A 28 -14.47 15.82 -8.30
N PRO A 29 -15.37 15.77 -9.30
CA PRO A 29 -14.92 15.75 -10.66
C PRO A 29 -14.39 17.10 -11.11
N LYS A 30 -13.08 17.15 -11.31
CA LYS A 30 -12.31 18.33 -11.68
C LYS A 30 -12.58 18.69 -13.14
N GLU A 31 -12.56 17.70 -14.03
CA GLU A 31 -12.78 17.92 -15.46
C GLU A 31 -14.25 18.32 -15.75
N LEU A 32 -15.20 17.90 -14.91
CA LEU A 32 -16.62 18.30 -15.00
C LEU A 32 -16.98 19.58 -14.22
N TRP A 33 -16.01 20.28 -13.62
CA TRP A 33 -16.30 21.47 -12.80
C TRP A 33 -17.05 22.57 -13.56
N SER A 34 -16.74 22.72 -14.85
CA SER A 34 -17.39 23.68 -15.75
C SER A 34 -18.90 23.45 -15.85
N ASN A 35 -19.35 22.19 -15.76
CA ASN A 35 -20.75 21.75 -15.84
C ASN A 35 -21.49 21.81 -14.49
N ARG A 36 -20.87 22.39 -13.44
CA ARG A 36 -21.42 22.47 -12.08
C ARG A 36 -21.67 23.93 -11.67
N PRO A 37 -22.68 24.62 -12.24
CA PRO A 37 -22.89 26.07 -12.04
C PRO A 37 -23.08 26.45 -10.57
N LEU A 38 -23.83 25.66 -9.80
CA LEU A 38 -24.03 25.91 -8.36
C LEU A 38 -22.70 25.90 -7.59
N ARG A 39 -21.78 24.96 -7.89
CA ARG A 39 -20.47 24.92 -7.25
C ARG A 39 -19.59 26.09 -7.67
N ARG A 40 -19.68 26.52 -8.93
CA ARG A 40 -18.96 27.69 -9.44
C ARG A 40 -19.36 28.97 -8.73
N VAL A 41 -20.64 29.12 -8.41
CA VAL A 41 -21.20 30.29 -7.72
C VAL A 41 -20.98 30.22 -6.20
N LEU A 42 -21.04 29.02 -5.59
CA LEU A 42 -21.02 28.86 -4.14
C LEU A 42 -19.63 28.52 -3.56
N ILE A 43 -18.67 28.09 -4.37
CA ILE A 43 -17.37 27.61 -3.88
C ILE A 43 -16.22 28.30 -4.61
N SER A 44 -16.08 28.04 -5.90
CA SER A 44 -14.95 28.55 -6.70
C SER A 44 -15.25 28.52 -8.19
N SER A 45 -14.87 29.59 -8.89
CA SER A 45 -15.00 29.71 -10.35
C SER A 45 -14.32 28.58 -11.15
N SER A 46 -13.21 28.02 -10.65
CA SER A 46 -12.57 26.79 -11.15
C SER A 46 -12.15 25.88 -9.99
N PHE A 47 -11.98 24.58 -10.25
CA PHE A 47 -11.62 23.61 -9.22
C PHE A 47 -10.25 23.90 -8.58
N ASP A 48 -9.28 24.27 -9.41
CA ASP A 48 -7.87 24.47 -9.10
C ASP A 48 -7.51 25.92 -8.73
N LYS A 49 -8.51 26.78 -8.53
CA LYS A 49 -8.25 28.19 -8.22
C LYS A 49 -7.55 28.33 -6.88
N ASN A 50 -6.42 29.04 -6.91
CA ASN A 50 -5.61 29.39 -5.76
C ASN A 50 -5.39 30.90 -5.72
N VAL A 51 -5.62 31.53 -4.56
CA VAL A 51 -5.44 32.97 -4.38
C VAL A 51 -4.56 33.22 -3.17
N GLU A 52 -3.38 33.80 -3.42
CA GLU A 52 -2.54 34.38 -2.38
C GLU A 52 -2.74 35.90 -2.33
N LYS A 53 -2.96 36.45 -1.13
CA LYS A 53 -3.22 37.88 -0.98
C LYS A 53 -2.76 38.41 0.38
N GLN A 54 -2.28 39.65 0.40
CA GLN A 54 -2.13 40.42 1.64
C GLN A 54 -3.48 40.99 2.08
N VAL A 55 -3.83 40.78 3.33
CA VAL A 55 -5.14 41.06 3.90
C VAL A 55 -5.02 41.81 5.22
N HIS A 56 -6.05 42.56 5.57
CA HIS A 56 -6.22 43.23 6.86
C HIS A 56 -7.56 42.83 7.50
N LYS A 57 -7.80 43.24 8.75
CA LYS A 57 -9.10 43.05 9.40
C LYS A 57 -10.24 43.58 8.52
N GLY A 58 -11.26 42.76 8.32
CA GLY A 58 -12.42 43.08 7.46
C GLY A 58 -12.29 42.62 6.00
N SER A 59 -11.08 42.30 5.53
CA SER A 59 -10.87 41.77 4.17
C SER A 59 -11.66 40.49 3.91
N ILE A 60 -12.10 40.31 2.66
CA ILE A 60 -12.74 39.07 2.19
C ILE A 60 -11.96 38.56 0.98
N VAL A 61 -11.47 37.32 1.06
CA VAL A 61 -10.79 36.63 -0.05
C VAL A 61 -11.74 35.63 -0.67
N ARG A 62 -11.93 35.70 -2.00
CA ARG A 62 -12.87 34.87 -2.76
C ARG A 62 -12.15 34.14 -3.89
N LEU A 63 -12.66 32.97 -4.25
CA LEU A 63 -12.18 32.18 -5.40
C LEU A 63 -13.02 32.44 -6.66
N GLY A 64 -13.43 33.70 -6.89
CA GLY A 64 -14.34 34.06 -7.97
C GLY A 64 -15.78 33.54 -7.80
N ALA A 65 -16.16 33.18 -6.58
CA ALA A 65 -17.49 32.77 -6.15
C ALA A 65 -18.07 33.80 -5.16
N LEU A 66 -19.36 33.74 -4.84
CA LEU A 66 -19.99 34.65 -3.87
C LEU A 66 -19.41 34.47 -2.45
N PRO A 67 -19.29 33.23 -1.92
CA PRO A 67 -18.66 32.97 -0.64
C PRO A 67 -17.14 33.12 -0.69
N GLY A 68 -16.54 33.24 0.49
CA GLY A 68 -15.09 33.34 0.64
C GLY A 68 -14.68 33.30 2.10
N ILE A 69 -13.48 33.79 2.39
CA ILE A 69 -12.90 33.84 3.74
C ILE A 69 -12.85 35.29 4.21
N LYS A 70 -13.56 35.59 5.30
CA LYS A 70 -13.53 36.90 5.96
C LYS A 70 -12.51 36.90 7.09
N ILE A 71 -11.64 37.90 7.09
CA ILE A 71 -10.66 38.15 8.16
C ILE A 71 -11.33 38.94 9.28
N LEU A 72 -11.46 38.31 10.44
CA LEU A 72 -12.08 38.92 11.63
C LEU A 72 -11.07 39.65 12.50
N ASN A 73 -9.86 39.10 12.60
CA ASN A 73 -8.76 39.73 13.32
C ASN A 73 -7.40 39.30 12.77
N VAL A 74 -6.39 40.16 12.93
CA VAL A 74 -4.99 39.91 12.57
C VAL A 74 -4.14 40.23 13.79
N ASN A 75 -3.40 39.26 14.29
CA ASN A 75 -2.46 39.38 15.40
C ASN A 75 -1.03 39.21 14.88
N LYS A 76 -0.02 39.37 15.74
CA LYS A 76 1.40 39.27 15.33
C LYS A 76 1.70 37.96 14.62
N ASP A 77 1.27 36.83 15.17
CA ASP A 77 1.57 35.49 14.62
C ASP A 77 0.30 34.64 14.38
N SER A 78 -0.88 35.25 14.33
CA SER A 78 -2.13 34.52 14.08
C SER A 78 -3.20 35.37 13.40
N ILE A 79 -4.16 34.69 12.77
CA ILE A 79 -5.38 35.31 12.24
C ILE A 79 -6.62 34.59 12.76
N VAL A 80 -7.72 35.32 12.85
CA VAL A 80 -9.05 34.75 13.08
C VAL A 80 -9.88 34.94 11.83
N VAL A 81 -10.38 33.84 11.28
CA VAL A 81 -11.14 33.83 10.02
C VAL A 81 -12.47 33.12 10.18
N LYS A 82 -13.38 33.35 9.24
CA LYS A 82 -14.59 32.54 9.06
C LYS A 82 -14.98 32.48 7.59
N ARG A 83 -15.81 31.51 7.22
CA ARG A 83 -16.52 31.58 5.95
C ARG A 83 -17.43 32.83 5.92
N PHE A 84 -17.41 33.53 4.80
CA PHE A 84 -18.33 34.61 4.46
C PHE A 84 -19.50 34.06 3.63
N PRO A 85 -20.75 34.47 3.88
CA PRO A 85 -21.19 35.39 4.95
C PRO A 85 -21.29 34.73 6.34
N LEU A 86 -21.52 33.42 6.37
CA LEU A 86 -21.75 32.63 7.58
C LEU A 86 -20.63 31.60 7.76
N GLY A 87 -20.34 31.25 9.01
CA GLY A 87 -19.35 30.21 9.32
C GLY A 87 -18.83 30.32 10.75
N LYS A 88 -18.27 29.22 11.24
CA LYS A 88 -17.57 29.18 12.53
C LYS A 88 -16.26 29.95 12.45
N LYS A 89 -15.85 30.55 13.57
CA LYS A 89 -14.55 31.21 13.70
C LYS A 89 -13.47 30.12 13.79
N VAL A 90 -12.39 30.30 13.03
CA VAL A 90 -11.22 29.43 13.05
C VAL A 90 -9.99 30.31 13.28
N ILE A 91 -9.12 29.88 14.18
CA ILE A 91 -7.86 30.54 14.49
C ILE A 91 -6.75 29.78 13.76
N LEU A 92 -5.90 30.50 13.03
CA LEU A 92 -4.72 29.95 12.36
C LEU A 92 -3.49 30.67 12.85
N ASN A 93 -2.47 29.92 13.26
CA ASN A 93 -1.16 30.46 13.61
C ASN A 93 -0.26 30.54 12.36
N LYS A 94 0.82 31.32 12.44
CA LYS A 94 1.78 31.48 11.35
C LYS A 94 2.35 30.11 10.93
N GLY A 95 2.31 29.82 9.64
CA GLY A 95 2.71 28.54 9.05
C GLY A 95 1.60 27.47 9.05
N GLU A 96 0.50 27.65 9.78
CA GLU A 96 -0.59 26.68 9.81
C GLU A 96 -1.48 26.74 8.56
N GLU A 97 -2.03 25.57 8.24
CA GLU A 97 -3.10 25.38 7.26
C GLU A 97 -4.31 24.78 7.94
N LYS A 98 -5.51 25.33 7.72
CA LYS A 98 -6.77 24.78 8.27
C LYS A 98 -7.91 24.82 7.27
N THR A 99 -8.77 23.81 7.35
CA THR A 99 -10.04 23.75 6.63
C THR A 99 -11.04 24.72 7.26
N VAL A 100 -11.58 25.65 6.46
CA VAL A 100 -12.67 26.56 6.81
C VAL A 100 -13.83 26.31 5.83
N ASP A 101 -14.72 25.40 6.21
CA ASP A 101 -15.87 24.95 5.42
C ASP A 101 -15.45 24.28 4.08
N TYR A 102 -15.56 24.99 2.96
CA TYR A 102 -15.13 24.51 1.63
C TYR A 102 -13.69 24.90 1.28
N PHE A 103 -13.05 25.74 2.07
CA PHE A 103 -11.77 26.35 1.73
C PHE A 103 -10.66 25.77 2.60
N GLN A 104 -9.47 25.62 2.03
CA GLN A 104 -8.24 25.49 2.79
C GLN A 104 -7.60 26.87 2.89
N VAL A 105 -7.22 27.28 4.09
CA VAL A 105 -6.57 28.57 4.36
C VAL A 105 -5.21 28.33 4.97
N LYS A 106 -4.17 28.93 4.39
CA LYS A 106 -2.81 28.96 4.93
C LYS A 106 -2.48 30.36 5.41
N LEU A 107 -1.95 30.49 6.63
CA LEU A 107 -1.31 31.73 7.06
C LEU A 107 0.19 31.66 6.75
N VAL A 108 0.65 32.46 5.79
CA VAL A 108 2.06 32.48 5.41
C VAL A 108 2.87 33.39 6.32
N ASP A 109 2.35 34.60 6.59
CA ASP A 109 2.99 35.57 7.48
C ASP A 109 1.99 36.56 8.07
N SER A 110 2.32 37.18 9.20
CA SER A 110 1.52 38.23 9.84
C SER A 110 2.40 39.20 10.64
N ASN A 111 1.94 40.43 10.83
CA ASN A 111 2.64 41.47 11.60
C ASN A 111 1.73 42.22 12.60
N GLY A 112 0.51 41.72 12.84
CA GLY A 112 -0.47 42.35 13.73
C GLY A 112 -1.33 43.44 13.09
N LYS A 113 -1.02 43.87 11.86
CA LYS A 113 -1.87 44.78 11.08
C LYS A 113 -2.35 44.12 9.79
N THR A 114 -1.44 43.44 9.12
CA THR A 114 -1.66 42.72 7.87
C THR A 114 -1.19 41.28 7.98
N ALA A 115 -1.83 40.39 7.23
CA ALA A 115 -1.42 39.00 7.07
C ALA A 115 -1.31 38.65 5.58
N ARG A 116 -0.39 37.76 5.22
CA ARG A 116 -0.33 37.14 3.90
C ARG A 116 -0.93 35.75 3.99
N ILE A 117 -2.02 35.53 3.27
CA ILE A 117 -2.75 34.26 3.29
C ILE A 117 -2.85 33.66 1.89
N ASN A 118 -2.91 32.33 1.85
CA ASN A 118 -3.25 31.58 0.65
C ASN A 118 -4.59 30.86 0.88
N VAL A 119 -5.50 30.95 -0.09
CA VAL A 119 -6.84 30.34 -0.04
C VAL A 119 -7.08 29.55 -1.32
N CYS A 120 -7.53 28.31 -1.16
CA CYS A 120 -7.96 27.48 -2.28
C CYS A 120 -9.12 26.55 -1.87
N TYR A 121 -9.67 25.82 -2.85
CA TYR A 121 -10.69 24.81 -2.59
C TYR A 121 -10.09 23.61 -1.83
N LYS A 122 -10.77 23.10 -0.79
CA LYS A 122 -10.20 22.05 0.07
C LYS A 122 -9.86 20.75 -0.67
N TYR A 123 -10.60 20.36 -1.71
CA TYR A 123 -10.29 19.14 -2.47
C TYR A 123 -9.14 19.35 -3.45
N TYR A 124 -8.95 20.57 -3.94
CA TYR A 124 -7.71 20.91 -4.65
C TYR A 124 -6.52 20.87 -3.70
N ALA A 125 -6.64 21.44 -2.48
CA ALA A 125 -5.60 21.35 -1.46
C ALA A 125 -5.26 19.88 -1.12
N TRP A 126 -6.28 19.03 -1.04
CA TRP A 126 -6.13 17.58 -0.82
C TRP A 126 -5.36 16.91 -1.96
N GLU A 127 -5.72 17.17 -3.22
CA GLU A 127 -4.98 16.64 -4.37
C GLU A 127 -3.51 17.08 -4.36
N GLN A 128 -3.22 18.35 -4.01
CA GLN A 128 -1.85 18.84 -3.89
C GLN A 128 -1.10 18.17 -2.73
N LYS A 129 -1.75 18.01 -1.56
CA LYS A 129 -1.13 17.37 -0.40
C LYS A 129 -0.78 15.90 -0.70
N MET A 130 -1.70 15.16 -1.31
CA MET A 130 -1.46 13.78 -1.74
C MET A 130 -0.39 13.70 -2.83
N MET A 131 -0.40 14.61 -3.80
CA MET A 131 0.64 14.68 -4.82
C MET A 131 2.03 14.86 -4.20
N ASN A 132 2.17 15.65 -3.12
CA ASN A 132 3.46 15.79 -2.42
C ASN A 132 3.94 14.47 -1.81
N TYR A 133 3.05 13.68 -1.21
CA TYR A 133 3.40 12.34 -0.71
C TYR A 133 3.90 11.44 -1.83
N ILE A 134 3.19 11.44 -2.97
CA ILE A 134 3.54 10.60 -4.12
C ILE A 134 4.87 11.04 -4.75
N LEU A 135 5.05 12.34 -4.98
CA LEU A 135 6.27 12.87 -5.59
C LEU A 135 7.51 12.65 -4.73
N SER A 136 7.37 12.60 -3.39
CA SER A 136 8.49 12.26 -2.49
C SER A 136 9.06 10.86 -2.71
N LYS A 137 8.30 9.98 -3.38
CA LYS A 137 8.65 8.60 -3.74
C LYS A 137 8.69 8.37 -5.24
N TYR A 138 8.69 9.45 -6.04
CA TYR A 138 8.62 9.33 -7.49
C TYR A 138 9.72 8.43 -8.05
N GLY A 139 9.34 7.52 -8.95
CA GLY A 139 10.25 6.52 -9.54
C GLY A 139 10.54 5.29 -8.66
N SER A 140 10.14 5.31 -7.38
CA SER A 140 10.34 4.19 -6.44
C SER A 140 9.08 3.83 -5.66
N ILE A 141 7.91 4.17 -6.18
CA ILE A 141 6.62 3.87 -5.54
C ILE A 141 6.40 2.36 -5.55
N ASP A 142 6.20 1.78 -4.38
CA ASP A 142 5.82 0.38 -4.25
C ASP A 142 4.43 0.18 -3.62
N VAL A 143 4.02 -1.08 -3.49
CA VAL A 143 2.73 -1.45 -2.88
C VAL A 143 2.65 -0.94 -1.43
N ARG A 144 3.76 -0.97 -0.70
CA ARG A 144 3.80 -0.55 0.71
C ARG A 144 3.59 0.95 0.85
N ASP A 145 4.19 1.75 -0.04
CA ASP A 145 3.92 3.19 -0.08
C ASP A 145 2.41 3.46 -0.24
N MET A 146 1.74 2.74 -1.16
CA MET A 146 0.30 2.89 -1.37
C MET A 146 -0.56 2.40 -0.19
N MET A 147 -0.19 1.29 0.45
CA MET A 147 -0.83 0.84 1.70
C MET A 147 -0.73 1.93 2.77
N ASN A 148 0.45 2.53 2.94
CA ASN A 148 0.68 3.60 3.91
C ASN A 148 -0.13 4.86 3.57
N TRP A 149 -0.21 5.25 2.29
CA TRP A 149 -1.03 6.39 1.87
C TRP A 149 -2.51 6.17 2.14
N SER A 150 -3.00 4.93 2.01
CA SER A 150 -4.40 4.60 2.34
C SER A 150 -4.74 4.76 3.83
N ARG A 151 -3.71 4.78 4.69
CA ARG A 151 -3.81 4.94 6.15
C ARG A 151 -3.64 6.39 6.61
N LEU A 152 -3.45 7.35 5.70
CA LEU A 152 -3.31 8.75 6.08
C LEU A 152 -4.62 9.25 6.72
N HIS A 153 -4.50 9.86 7.89
CA HIS A 153 -5.60 10.47 8.61
C HIS A 153 -5.62 11.99 8.38
N SER A 154 -6.66 12.64 8.88
CA SER A 154 -6.82 14.10 8.76
C SER A 154 -5.62 14.88 9.33
N ASP A 155 -5.06 14.42 10.45
CA ASP A 155 -3.89 15.08 11.06
C ASP A 155 -2.64 14.96 10.19
N ASP A 156 -2.50 13.85 9.45
CA ASP A 156 -1.41 13.66 8.49
C ASP A 156 -1.60 14.57 7.25
N LEU A 157 -2.83 15.03 7.00
CA LEU A 157 -3.24 15.84 5.87
C LEU A 157 -3.62 17.30 6.23
N ASN A 158 -3.06 17.85 7.30
CA ASN A 158 -3.29 19.25 7.73
C ASN A 158 -4.79 19.59 7.94
N GLY A 159 -5.57 18.67 8.52
CA GLY A 159 -7.00 18.86 8.77
C GLY A 159 -7.89 18.69 7.53
N LEU A 160 -7.33 18.19 6.42
CA LEU A 160 -8.11 17.75 5.26
C LEU A 160 -8.66 16.34 5.51
N ARG A 161 -9.66 15.92 4.74
CA ARG A 161 -10.27 14.58 4.87
C ARG A 161 -9.20 13.49 4.78
N GLY A 162 -9.17 12.57 5.75
CA GLY A 162 -8.28 11.40 5.73
C GLY A 162 -8.64 10.42 4.61
N MET A 163 -7.67 9.58 4.22
CA MET A 163 -7.93 8.37 3.43
C MET A 163 -8.56 7.27 4.29
N CYS A 164 -8.34 7.31 5.61
CA CYS A 164 -9.03 6.49 6.60
C CYS A 164 -9.68 7.38 7.68
N GLU A 165 -11.00 7.30 7.80
CA GLU A 165 -11.80 8.11 8.75
C GLU A 165 -12.62 7.27 9.73
N GLY A 166 -12.51 5.94 9.69
CA GLY A 166 -12.96 5.07 10.78
C GLY A 166 -14.39 4.54 10.67
N GLY A 167 -14.83 4.31 9.43
CA GLY A 167 -16.11 3.68 9.13
C GLY A 167 -15.99 2.28 8.52
N TYR A 168 -17.00 1.93 7.73
CA TYR A 168 -17.00 0.76 6.84
C TYR A 168 -16.18 1.09 5.58
N GLU A 169 -14.87 1.11 5.74
CA GLU A 169 -13.91 1.42 4.70
C GLU A 169 -13.11 0.16 4.42
N ALA A 170 -12.99 -0.22 3.15
CA ALA A 170 -12.07 -1.26 2.70
C ALA A 170 -11.11 -0.64 1.69
N SER A 171 -9.91 -1.19 1.59
CA SER A 171 -8.88 -0.70 0.69
C SER A 171 -8.33 -1.83 -0.17
N MET A 172 -8.01 -1.50 -1.42
CA MET A 172 -7.31 -2.41 -2.30
C MET A 172 -6.23 -1.66 -3.08
N VAL A 173 -5.01 -2.21 -3.05
CA VAL A 173 -3.87 -1.69 -3.81
C VAL A 173 -3.59 -2.66 -4.96
N TYR A 174 -3.80 -2.22 -6.20
CA TYR A 174 -3.56 -3.04 -7.38
C TYR A 174 -2.13 -2.84 -7.91
N ARG A 175 -1.46 -3.94 -8.20
CA ARG A 175 -0.17 -3.97 -8.89
C ARG A 175 -0.32 -4.74 -10.19
N ILE A 176 -0.19 -4.04 -11.31
CA ILE A 176 -0.30 -4.61 -12.66
C ILE A 176 1.09 -4.55 -13.31
N PRO A 177 1.80 -5.67 -13.43
CA PRO A 177 3.12 -5.69 -14.03
C PRO A 177 3.06 -5.42 -15.55
N SER A 178 4.19 -5.00 -16.13
CA SER A 178 4.32 -4.79 -17.57
C SER A 178 4.34 -6.10 -18.36
N GLU A 179 4.80 -7.18 -17.73
CA GLU A 179 4.95 -8.52 -18.29
C GLU A 179 4.13 -9.53 -17.47
N ASN A 180 3.59 -10.55 -18.14
CA ASN A 180 2.77 -11.61 -17.53
C ASN A 180 1.61 -11.05 -16.68
N TYR A 181 1.01 -9.93 -17.13
CA TYR A 181 -0.02 -9.21 -16.39
C TYR A 181 -1.30 -10.04 -16.20
N ASP A 182 -1.57 -10.99 -17.07
CA ASP A 182 -2.70 -11.91 -16.99
C ASP A 182 -2.56 -12.93 -15.85
N ILE A 183 -1.38 -13.04 -15.25
CA ILE A 183 -1.08 -13.99 -14.16
C ILE A 183 -0.63 -13.25 -12.90
N LEU A 184 0.33 -12.33 -13.05
CA LEU A 184 1.01 -11.63 -11.95
C LEU A 184 0.32 -10.33 -11.52
N SER A 185 -0.75 -9.91 -12.20
CA SER A 185 -1.58 -8.83 -11.66
C SER A 185 -2.18 -9.29 -10.34
N MET A 186 -2.09 -8.44 -9.33
CA MET A 186 -2.61 -8.75 -8.01
C MET A 186 -3.20 -7.51 -7.37
N GLY A 187 -4.13 -7.71 -6.44
CA GLY A 187 -4.51 -6.69 -5.49
C GLY A 187 -4.13 -7.10 -4.07
N TRP A 188 -3.73 -6.13 -3.27
CA TRP A 188 -3.58 -6.27 -1.83
C TRP A 188 -4.82 -5.69 -1.17
N PHE A 189 -5.62 -6.55 -0.55
CA PHE A 189 -6.92 -6.19 0.02
C PHE A 189 -6.86 -6.09 1.54
N ALA A 190 -7.49 -5.06 2.11
CA ALA A 190 -7.69 -4.93 3.55
C ALA A 190 -9.18 -4.60 3.79
N PRO A 191 -9.92 -5.42 4.56
CA PRO A 191 -11.33 -5.14 4.86
C PRO A 191 -11.52 -3.90 5.76
N ASN A 192 -10.45 -3.44 6.41
CA ASN A 192 -10.31 -2.09 6.95
C ASN A 192 -8.84 -1.70 7.06
N GLN A 193 -8.36 -0.77 6.23
CA GLN A 193 -6.93 -0.45 6.16
C GLN A 193 -6.30 0.07 7.47
N CYS A 194 -7.12 0.51 8.43
CA CYS A 194 -6.68 1.01 9.74
C CYS A 194 -6.64 -0.06 10.84
N SER A 195 -7.38 -1.15 10.69
CA SER A 195 -7.53 -2.19 11.71
C SER A 195 -7.50 -3.60 11.14
N SER A 196 -6.89 -3.78 9.97
CA SER A 196 -6.69 -5.06 9.32
C SER A 196 -5.34 -5.14 8.62
N ILE A 197 -5.02 -6.35 8.18
CA ILE A 197 -3.79 -6.69 7.47
C ILE A 197 -4.13 -6.75 5.98
N PHE A 198 -3.33 -6.10 5.14
CA PHE A 198 -3.42 -6.27 3.69
C PHE A 198 -3.01 -7.68 3.28
N VAL A 199 -3.89 -8.37 2.56
CA VAL A 199 -3.68 -9.74 2.06
C VAL A 199 -3.62 -9.78 0.54
N PRO A 200 -2.78 -10.65 -0.06
CA PRO A 200 -2.66 -10.73 -1.51
C PRO A 200 -3.84 -11.47 -2.14
N VAL A 201 -4.18 -11.05 -3.37
CA VAL A 201 -5.13 -11.70 -4.28
C VAL A 201 -4.61 -11.54 -5.71
N HIS A 202 -3.96 -12.56 -6.25
CA HIS A 202 -3.60 -12.61 -7.66
C HIS A 202 -4.84 -12.78 -8.53
N ILE A 203 -4.80 -12.22 -9.74
CA ILE A 203 -5.93 -12.28 -10.69
C ILE A 203 -6.23 -13.71 -11.15
N CYS A 204 -5.23 -14.61 -11.10
CA CYS A 204 -5.34 -15.98 -11.57
C CYS A 204 -5.75 -16.99 -10.49
N VAL A 205 -6.03 -16.57 -9.25
CA VAL A 205 -6.40 -17.51 -8.18
C VAL A 205 -7.79 -18.11 -8.40
N ASN A 206 -7.96 -19.36 -7.97
CA ASN A 206 -9.21 -20.09 -8.06
C ASN A 206 -10.02 -20.06 -6.76
N GLY A 207 -9.54 -19.38 -5.72
CA GLY A 207 -10.19 -19.35 -4.43
C GLY A 207 -9.69 -18.22 -3.54
N ILE A 208 -10.58 -17.79 -2.65
CA ILE A 208 -10.33 -16.81 -1.59
C ILE A 208 -10.62 -17.52 -0.27
N TYR A 209 -9.86 -17.24 0.78
CA TYR A 209 -10.09 -17.82 2.10
C TYR A 209 -11.46 -17.37 2.65
N GLU A 210 -12.26 -18.31 3.13
CA GLU A 210 -13.70 -18.12 3.42
C GLU A 210 -14.03 -16.91 4.30
N PRO A 211 -13.28 -16.59 5.39
CA PRO A 211 -13.56 -15.42 6.22
C PRO A 211 -13.54 -14.07 5.48
N TYR A 212 -12.85 -13.98 4.33
CA TYR A 212 -12.87 -12.80 3.47
C TYR A 212 -14.05 -12.80 2.49
N GLN A 213 -14.66 -13.95 2.23
CA GLN A 213 -15.88 -14.08 1.42
C GLN A 213 -17.15 -13.83 2.25
N SER A 214 -17.23 -14.40 3.45
CA SER A 214 -18.40 -14.26 4.34
C SER A 214 -18.47 -12.94 5.08
N GLY A 215 -17.39 -12.15 5.06
CA GLY A 215 -17.29 -10.88 5.77
C GLY A 215 -16.88 -11.01 7.24
N GLU A 216 -16.52 -12.21 7.72
CA GLU A 216 -16.04 -12.39 9.08
C GLU A 216 -14.75 -11.60 9.36
N ALA A 217 -13.82 -11.57 8.41
CA ALA A 217 -12.61 -10.75 8.51
C ALA A 217 -12.95 -9.26 8.70
N ALA A 218 -13.92 -8.75 7.94
CA ALA A 218 -14.39 -7.37 8.07
C ALA A 218 -15.05 -7.08 9.42
N ARG A 219 -15.83 -8.04 9.95
CA ARG A 219 -16.40 -7.95 11.30
C ARG A 219 -15.30 -7.82 12.36
N PHE A 220 -14.28 -8.68 12.33
CA PHE A 220 -13.15 -8.59 13.26
C PHE A 220 -12.42 -7.26 13.15
N SER A 221 -12.13 -6.79 11.94
CA SER A 221 -11.46 -5.50 11.75
C SER A 221 -12.28 -4.33 12.28
N SER A 222 -13.61 -4.33 12.10
CA SER A 222 -14.48 -3.30 12.66
C SER A 222 -14.47 -3.29 14.18
N GLU A 223 -14.54 -4.47 14.81
CA GLU A 223 -14.49 -4.59 16.28
C GLU A 223 -13.12 -4.18 16.85
N LEU A 224 -12.03 -4.54 16.18
CA LEU A 224 -10.69 -4.10 16.54
C LEU A 224 -10.54 -2.59 16.46
N LEU A 225 -11.09 -1.95 15.42
CA LEU A 225 -11.09 -0.49 15.30
C LEU A 225 -11.86 0.17 16.44
N LYS A 226 -13.06 -0.31 16.76
CA LYS A 226 -13.84 0.19 17.90
C LYS A 226 -13.09 0.07 19.22
N LYS A 227 -12.32 -1.01 19.38
CA LYS A 227 -11.63 -1.33 20.63
C LYS A 227 -10.31 -0.58 20.81
N TYR A 228 -9.48 -0.53 19.78
CA TYR A 228 -8.12 -0.01 19.83
C TYR A 228 -7.99 1.40 19.26
N GLY A 229 -9.02 1.89 18.54
CA GLY A 229 -8.96 3.15 17.82
C GLY A 229 -8.02 3.11 16.63
N HIS A 230 -7.81 4.29 16.05
CA HIS A 230 -6.91 4.48 14.91
C HIS A 230 -5.44 4.36 15.30
N LYS A 231 -4.59 3.95 14.35
CA LYS A 231 -3.13 3.87 14.45
C LYS A 231 -2.56 2.86 15.47
N THR A 232 -3.34 2.36 16.43
CA THR A 232 -2.84 1.48 17.50
C THR A 232 -2.31 0.13 16.99
N LEU A 233 -3.06 -0.54 16.11
CA LEU A 233 -2.66 -1.85 15.57
C LEU A 233 -1.89 -1.76 14.26
N THR A 234 -1.84 -0.58 13.63
CA THR A 234 -1.15 -0.36 12.36
C THR A 234 0.30 -0.83 12.38
N PRO A 235 1.16 -0.48 13.38
CA PRO A 235 2.55 -0.94 13.40
C PRO A 235 2.67 -2.47 13.49
N VAL A 236 1.74 -3.13 14.18
CA VAL A 236 1.74 -4.60 14.32
C VAL A 236 1.37 -5.26 13.00
N PHE A 237 0.34 -4.74 12.34
CA PHE A 237 -0.12 -5.28 11.06
C PHE A 237 0.88 -5.01 9.93
N GLU A 238 1.56 -3.87 9.94
CA GLU A 238 2.65 -3.59 9.01
C GLU A 238 3.78 -4.63 9.10
N ASN A 239 4.10 -5.14 10.30
CA ASN A 239 5.10 -6.21 10.43
C ASN A 239 4.66 -7.49 9.71
N THR A 240 3.38 -7.83 9.80
CA THR A 240 2.81 -8.99 9.08
C THR A 240 2.84 -8.75 7.56
N GLU A 241 2.44 -7.56 7.12
CA GLU A 241 2.44 -7.16 5.71
C GLU A 241 3.84 -7.19 5.10
N ASN A 242 4.86 -6.78 5.86
CA ASN A 242 6.26 -6.86 5.42
C ASN A 242 6.71 -8.29 5.18
N VAL A 243 6.32 -9.21 6.08
CA VAL A 243 6.60 -10.64 5.89
C VAL A 243 5.88 -11.14 4.63
N PHE A 244 4.60 -10.79 4.45
CA PHE A 244 3.83 -11.22 3.28
C PHE A 244 4.39 -10.68 1.97
N LEU A 245 4.71 -9.38 1.90
CA LEU A 245 5.34 -8.77 0.74
C LEU A 245 6.66 -9.47 0.39
N ASN A 246 7.51 -9.74 1.37
CA ASN A 246 8.78 -10.44 1.16
C ASN A 246 8.58 -11.87 0.65
N GLU A 247 7.68 -12.61 1.28
CA GLU A 247 7.38 -13.99 0.92
C GLU A 247 6.71 -14.09 -0.46
N ASN A 248 5.80 -13.17 -0.78
CA ASN A 248 5.14 -13.08 -2.07
C ASN A 248 6.14 -12.76 -3.20
N ASN A 249 7.02 -11.77 -2.98
CA ASN A 249 8.06 -11.38 -3.93
C ASN A 249 9.02 -12.55 -4.24
N LYS A 250 9.35 -13.37 -3.25
CA LYS A 250 10.19 -14.58 -3.46
C LYS A 250 9.48 -15.58 -4.38
N ILE A 251 8.20 -15.86 -4.12
CA ILE A 251 7.41 -16.83 -4.90
C ILE A 251 7.31 -16.34 -6.35
N GLU A 252 6.87 -15.10 -6.58
CA GLU A 252 6.76 -14.54 -7.92
C GLU A 252 8.08 -14.56 -8.70
N LYS A 253 9.19 -14.21 -8.03
CA LYS A 253 10.51 -14.22 -8.67
C LYS A 253 10.90 -15.60 -9.18
N ILE A 254 10.63 -16.65 -8.40
CA ILE A 254 10.95 -18.03 -8.79
C ILE A 254 10.02 -18.47 -9.90
N VAL A 255 8.73 -18.33 -9.66
CA VAL A 255 7.66 -18.82 -10.53
C VAL A 255 7.75 -18.19 -11.93
N LYS A 256 8.03 -16.88 -12.03
CA LYS A 256 8.21 -16.17 -13.32
C LYS A 256 9.31 -16.78 -14.19
N ASN A 257 10.32 -17.41 -13.60
CA ASN A 257 11.49 -17.93 -14.32
C ASN A 257 11.50 -19.45 -14.49
N THR A 258 10.71 -20.18 -13.70
CA THR A 258 10.76 -21.64 -13.64
C THR A 258 9.52 -22.30 -14.23
N ILE A 259 8.35 -21.63 -14.20
CA ILE A 259 7.07 -22.25 -14.55
C ILE A 259 6.40 -21.49 -15.69
N THR A 260 5.99 -22.22 -16.73
CA THR A 260 5.34 -21.66 -17.93
C THR A 260 3.87 -22.07 -18.07
N ASN A 261 3.43 -23.09 -17.32
CA ASN A 261 2.05 -23.59 -17.36
C ASN A 261 1.11 -22.71 -16.52
N LYS A 262 0.11 -22.07 -17.16
CA LYS A 262 -0.82 -21.16 -16.48
C LYS A 262 -1.67 -21.82 -15.40
N THR A 263 -2.06 -23.07 -15.56
CA THR A 263 -2.88 -23.79 -14.56
C THR A 263 -2.08 -24.06 -13.30
N GLU A 264 -0.82 -24.47 -13.46
CA GLU A 264 0.12 -24.67 -12.35
C GLU A 264 0.40 -23.34 -11.61
N LEU A 265 0.55 -22.25 -12.36
CA LEU A 265 0.69 -20.89 -11.81
C LEU A 265 -0.53 -20.49 -10.96
N ALA A 266 -1.74 -20.71 -11.47
CA ALA A 266 -2.98 -20.43 -10.76
C ALA A 266 -3.07 -21.23 -9.44
N GLU A 267 -2.70 -22.52 -9.45
CA GLU A 267 -2.69 -23.35 -8.26
C GLU A 267 -1.67 -22.85 -7.22
N ILE A 268 -0.45 -22.54 -7.65
CA ILE A 268 0.62 -22.00 -6.80
C ILE A 268 0.17 -20.70 -6.12
N PHE A 269 -0.36 -19.75 -6.88
CA PHE A 269 -0.81 -18.48 -6.33
C PHE A 269 -2.06 -18.65 -5.47
N THR A 270 -2.97 -19.55 -5.81
CA THR A 270 -4.13 -19.88 -4.94
C THR A 270 -3.65 -20.38 -3.58
N ILE A 271 -2.68 -21.29 -3.53
CA ILE A 271 -2.13 -21.81 -2.27
C ILE A 271 -1.41 -20.72 -1.48
N SER A 272 -0.58 -19.92 -2.16
CA SER A 272 0.15 -18.82 -1.52
C SER A 272 -0.81 -17.82 -0.88
N ASP A 273 -1.77 -17.34 -1.67
CA ASP A 273 -2.67 -16.27 -1.27
C ASP A 273 -3.64 -16.73 -0.17
N THR A 274 -4.26 -17.89 -0.34
CA THR A 274 -5.24 -18.40 0.65
C THR A 274 -4.59 -18.71 1.99
N GLU A 275 -3.35 -19.21 2.02
CA GLU A 275 -2.63 -19.41 3.29
C GLU A 275 -2.18 -18.08 3.91
N MET A 276 -1.74 -17.08 3.14
CA MET A 276 -1.46 -15.73 3.68
C MET A 276 -2.73 -15.07 4.24
N GLN A 277 -3.86 -15.21 3.54
CA GLN A 277 -5.16 -14.75 4.01
C GLN A 277 -5.55 -15.42 5.33
N LYS A 278 -5.36 -16.75 5.44
CA LYS A 278 -5.56 -17.50 6.68
C LYS A 278 -4.67 -17.02 7.82
N GLN A 279 -3.38 -16.81 7.57
CA GLN A 279 -2.43 -16.31 8.56
C GLN A 279 -2.80 -14.90 9.06
N ALA A 280 -3.23 -14.01 8.15
CA ALA A 280 -3.75 -12.70 8.52
C ALA A 280 -5.01 -12.81 9.37
N PHE A 281 -5.96 -13.68 8.99
CA PHE A 281 -7.18 -13.87 9.75
C PHE A 281 -6.92 -14.41 11.16
N ILE A 282 -6.02 -15.39 11.31
CA ILE A 282 -5.60 -15.89 12.62
C ILE A 282 -4.95 -14.76 13.44
N THR A 283 -4.11 -13.94 12.83
CA THR A 283 -3.49 -12.78 13.48
C THR A 283 -4.55 -11.78 13.95
N LEU A 284 -5.56 -11.45 13.13
CA LEU A 284 -6.69 -10.60 13.53
C LEU A 284 -7.48 -11.23 14.68
N SER A 285 -7.72 -12.53 14.62
CA SER A 285 -8.43 -13.32 15.63
C SER A 285 -7.70 -13.33 16.99
N LEU A 286 -6.36 -13.42 16.98
CA LEU A 286 -5.54 -13.30 18.19
C LEU A 286 -5.72 -11.92 18.84
N TRP A 287 -5.62 -10.85 18.06
CA TRP A 287 -5.83 -9.48 18.57
C TRP A 287 -7.25 -9.26 19.06
N TYR A 288 -8.24 -9.87 18.40
CA TYR A 288 -9.64 -9.78 18.80
C TYR A 288 -9.88 -10.41 20.18
N ASP A 289 -9.22 -11.53 20.49
CA ASP A 289 -9.32 -12.14 21.82
C ASP A 289 -8.48 -11.43 22.89
N LEU A 290 -7.31 -10.91 22.54
CA LEU A 290 -6.49 -10.10 23.44
C LEU A 290 -7.22 -8.82 23.88
N ALA A 291 -8.03 -8.24 22.99
CA ALA A 291 -8.91 -7.11 23.28
C ALA A 291 -9.91 -7.39 24.43
N LYS A 292 -10.33 -8.63 24.62
CA LYS A 292 -11.26 -9.04 25.68
C LYS A 292 -10.56 -9.12 27.04
N ASN A 293 -9.32 -9.61 27.06
CA ASN A 293 -8.61 -10.00 28.28
C ASN A 293 -7.67 -8.93 28.86
N LYS A 294 -7.44 -7.80 28.15
CA LYS A 294 -6.61 -6.65 28.58
C LYS A 294 -5.21 -7.00 29.12
N ASN A 295 -4.62 -8.13 28.70
CA ASN A 295 -3.28 -8.51 29.13
C ASN A 295 -2.22 -7.81 28.27
N LEU A 296 -1.74 -6.66 28.73
CA LEU A 296 -0.74 -5.84 28.02
C LEU A 296 0.59 -6.57 27.81
N TYR A 297 1.01 -7.41 28.77
CA TYR A 297 2.26 -8.17 28.68
C TYR A 297 2.23 -9.21 27.55
N ILE A 298 1.15 -9.97 27.46
CA ILE A 298 0.99 -10.93 26.35
C ILE A 298 0.79 -10.20 25.03
N SER A 299 0.07 -9.06 25.02
CA SER A 299 -0.15 -8.26 23.81
C SER A 299 1.17 -7.75 23.22
N SER A 300 2.12 -7.30 24.05
CA SER A 300 3.42 -6.84 23.57
C SER A 300 4.30 -7.97 23.03
N LYS A 301 4.19 -9.18 23.60
CA LYS A 301 4.86 -10.38 23.05
C LYS A 301 4.30 -10.77 21.68
N ILE A 302 2.97 -10.81 21.56
CA ILE A 302 2.29 -11.13 20.29
C ILE A 302 2.57 -10.09 19.20
N ALA A 303 2.69 -8.81 19.55
CA ALA A 303 3.01 -7.73 18.61
C ALA A 303 4.32 -7.93 17.83
N ASN A 304 5.26 -8.71 18.40
CA ASN A 304 6.61 -8.88 17.87
C ASN A 304 6.87 -10.25 17.24
N ILE A 305 5.83 -11.08 17.05
CA ILE A 305 6.05 -12.42 16.46
C ILE A 305 6.37 -12.34 14.97
N TRP A 306 5.76 -11.42 14.23
CA TRP A 306 5.99 -11.25 12.80
C TRP A 306 7.24 -10.42 12.54
N GLU A 307 8.22 -11.00 11.85
CA GLU A 307 9.45 -10.29 11.51
C GLU A 307 10.10 -10.86 10.25
N LYS A 308 10.41 -9.99 9.28
CA LYS A 308 11.23 -10.21 8.07
C LYS A 308 10.78 -11.34 7.11
N ASN A 309 10.65 -12.57 7.58
CA ASN A 309 10.24 -13.77 6.85
C ASN A 309 9.63 -14.81 7.80
N TYR A 310 9.09 -15.90 7.25
CA TYR A 310 8.46 -16.96 8.05
C TYR A 310 9.41 -17.69 9.02
N TYR A 311 10.69 -17.83 8.70
CA TYR A 311 11.64 -18.52 9.59
C TYR A 311 11.90 -17.71 10.86
N ILE A 312 12.21 -16.41 10.71
CA ILE A 312 12.42 -15.53 11.87
C ILE A 312 11.12 -15.41 12.68
N THR A 313 9.98 -15.33 11.99
CA THR A 313 8.66 -15.36 12.63
C THR A 313 8.46 -16.61 13.48
N LEU A 314 8.82 -17.80 12.97
CA LEU A 314 8.75 -19.06 13.72
C LEU A 314 9.61 -19.03 14.98
N GLN A 315 10.84 -18.49 14.90
CA GLN A 315 11.71 -18.38 16.08
C GLN A 315 11.13 -17.43 17.14
N ASN A 316 10.54 -16.31 16.72
CA ASN A 316 9.87 -15.39 17.63
C ASN A 316 8.63 -16.03 18.28
N ILE A 317 7.86 -16.82 17.52
CA ILE A 317 6.76 -17.62 18.05
C ILE A 317 7.25 -18.60 19.12
N LYS A 318 8.30 -19.39 18.83
CA LYS A 318 8.89 -20.37 19.79
C LYS A 318 9.25 -19.70 21.12
N ARG A 319 9.85 -18.50 21.08
CA ARG A 319 10.27 -17.75 22.27
C ARG A 319 9.11 -17.33 23.17
N VAL A 320 7.96 -16.99 22.59
CA VAL A 320 6.80 -16.51 23.36
C VAL A 320 5.80 -17.61 23.69
N PHE A 321 5.88 -18.77 23.04
CA PHE A 321 4.87 -19.82 23.07
C PHE A 321 4.55 -20.31 24.48
N ASN A 322 5.56 -20.50 25.32
CA ASN A 322 5.37 -21.04 26.68
C ASN A 322 4.59 -20.09 27.59
N ASP A 323 4.64 -18.78 27.32
CA ASP A 323 3.95 -17.75 28.11
C ASP A 323 2.45 -17.64 27.78
N LEU A 324 2.00 -18.31 26.71
CA LEU A 324 0.63 -18.21 26.23
C LEU A 324 -0.33 -19.13 27.01
N LYS A 325 -1.56 -18.67 27.18
CA LYS A 325 -2.69 -19.50 27.67
C LYS A 325 -3.15 -20.48 26.58
N ASN A 326 -3.82 -21.55 26.97
CA ASN A 326 -4.23 -22.66 26.08
C ASN A 326 -4.93 -22.17 24.79
N ASP A 327 -5.94 -21.31 24.92
CA ASP A 327 -6.73 -20.82 23.79
C ASP A 327 -5.87 -20.02 22.77
N LEU A 328 -4.89 -19.27 23.28
CA LEU A 328 -3.94 -18.53 22.44
C LEU A 328 -2.86 -19.46 21.86
N LYS A 329 -2.46 -20.51 22.59
CA LYS A 329 -1.53 -21.53 22.09
C LYS A 329 -2.11 -22.23 20.87
N GLU A 330 -3.36 -22.68 20.94
CA GLU A 330 -4.02 -23.36 19.82
C GLU A 330 -4.01 -22.50 18.54
N LYS A 331 -4.41 -21.22 18.65
CA LYS A 331 -4.38 -20.29 17.51
C LYS A 331 -2.97 -20.04 16.97
N ILE A 332 -1.97 -19.96 17.85
CA ILE A 332 -0.58 -19.83 17.43
C ILE A 332 -0.08 -21.09 16.72
N LEU A 333 -0.47 -22.28 17.19
CA LEU A 333 -0.16 -23.54 16.50
C LEU A 333 -0.84 -23.61 15.13
N ASP A 334 -2.09 -23.16 15.02
CA ASP A 334 -2.79 -23.05 13.72
C ASP A 334 -2.07 -22.09 12.76
N LEU A 335 -1.55 -20.97 13.28
CA LEU A 335 -0.75 -20.03 12.50
C LEU A 335 0.53 -20.70 11.99
N VAL A 336 1.25 -21.38 12.87
CA VAL A 336 2.51 -22.10 12.56
C VAL A 336 2.26 -23.20 11.54
N LEU A 337 1.18 -23.95 11.69
CA LEU A 337 0.77 -24.99 10.73
C LEU A 337 0.40 -24.37 9.38
N SER A 338 -0.32 -23.25 9.33
CA SER A 338 -0.62 -22.57 8.05
C SER A 338 0.65 -22.12 7.32
N ILE A 339 1.61 -21.55 8.05
CA ILE A 339 2.94 -21.19 7.51
C ILE A 339 3.64 -22.43 6.92
N GLY A 340 3.71 -23.52 7.70
CA GLY A 340 4.32 -24.77 7.26
C GLY A 340 3.60 -25.40 6.06
N LYS A 341 2.26 -25.34 6.03
CA LYS A 341 1.42 -25.92 4.99
C LYS A 341 1.64 -25.24 3.65
N SER A 342 1.68 -23.91 3.63
CA SER A 342 1.99 -23.13 2.44
C SER A 342 3.33 -23.58 1.84
N ARG A 343 4.37 -23.69 2.68
CA ARG A 343 5.74 -23.99 2.23
C ARG A 343 5.92 -25.46 1.85
N GLU A 344 5.24 -26.37 2.51
CA GLU A 344 5.19 -27.79 2.14
C GLU A 344 4.57 -27.99 0.76
N LYS A 345 3.36 -27.47 0.53
CA LYS A 345 2.67 -27.57 -0.76
C LYS A 345 3.48 -26.92 -1.90
N LEU A 346 3.97 -25.70 -1.69
CA LEU A 346 4.73 -24.97 -2.70
C LEU A 346 6.07 -25.64 -3.00
N SER A 347 6.72 -26.28 -2.03
CA SER A 347 7.94 -27.06 -2.28
C SER A 347 7.68 -28.25 -3.21
N SER A 348 6.52 -28.90 -3.05
CA SER A 348 6.13 -30.01 -3.91
C SER A 348 5.80 -29.55 -5.32
N LEU A 349 5.03 -28.47 -5.47
CA LEU A 349 4.60 -27.98 -6.77
C LEU A 349 5.75 -27.35 -7.56
N ILE A 350 6.55 -26.48 -6.93
CA ILE A 350 7.58 -25.72 -7.64
C ILE A 350 8.86 -26.54 -7.85
N PHE A 351 9.22 -27.41 -6.89
CA PHE A 351 10.50 -28.10 -6.88
C PHE A 351 10.40 -29.63 -6.87
N GLY A 352 9.20 -30.20 -6.90
CA GLY A 352 9.00 -31.66 -6.77
C GLY A 352 9.42 -32.22 -5.40
N ARG A 353 9.64 -31.37 -4.38
CA ARG A 353 10.13 -31.80 -3.07
C ARG A 353 8.97 -32.11 -2.11
N ASN A 354 8.82 -33.37 -1.77
CA ASN A 354 7.79 -33.82 -0.84
C ASN A 354 8.21 -33.60 0.62
N LEU A 355 7.59 -32.61 1.28
CA LEU A 355 7.79 -32.30 2.70
C LEU A 355 6.59 -32.72 3.58
N SER A 356 5.65 -33.49 3.02
CA SER A 356 4.38 -33.84 3.67
C SER A 356 4.56 -34.63 4.97
N LYS A 357 5.62 -35.45 5.07
CA LYS A 357 5.96 -36.20 6.29
C LYS A 357 6.21 -35.24 7.46
N TYR A 358 7.10 -34.27 7.30
CA TYR A 358 7.39 -33.27 8.34
C TYR A 358 6.14 -32.49 8.74
N TYR A 359 5.28 -32.14 7.78
CA TYR A 359 4.04 -31.43 8.09
C TYR A 359 3.07 -32.28 8.93
N LYS A 360 2.88 -33.55 8.54
CA LYS A 360 2.03 -34.50 9.28
C LYS A 360 2.59 -34.77 10.67
N ASP A 361 3.90 -35.00 10.78
CA ASP A 361 4.58 -35.22 12.05
C ASP A 361 4.47 -33.98 12.96
N ALA A 362 4.61 -32.77 12.42
CA ALA A 362 4.40 -31.53 13.17
C ALA A 362 2.99 -31.44 13.77
N LYS A 363 1.97 -31.71 12.95
CA LYS A 363 0.57 -31.71 13.41
C LYS A 363 0.36 -32.72 14.53
N THR A 364 0.79 -33.98 14.33
CA THR A 364 0.68 -35.04 15.34
C THR A 364 1.42 -34.67 16.63
N CYS A 365 2.61 -34.07 16.54
CA CYS A 365 3.36 -33.60 17.70
C CYS A 365 2.61 -32.51 18.45
N PHE A 366 2.01 -31.54 17.76
CA PHE A 366 1.21 -30.49 18.38
C PHE A 366 -0.06 -31.04 19.04
N ASP A 367 -0.77 -31.95 18.39
CA ASP A 367 -1.96 -32.63 18.93
C ASP A 367 -1.61 -33.41 20.23
N ASN A 368 -0.42 -34.01 20.27
CA ASN A 368 0.11 -34.74 21.43
C ASN A 368 0.86 -33.85 22.43
N LYS A 369 0.81 -32.52 22.29
CA LYS A 369 1.51 -31.52 23.14
C LYS A 369 3.04 -31.66 23.19
N ASN A 370 3.64 -32.38 22.25
CA ASN A 370 5.08 -32.42 22.03
C ASN A 370 5.50 -31.21 21.17
N TYR A 371 5.43 -30.02 21.77
CA TYR A 371 5.58 -28.76 21.04
C TYR A 371 6.96 -28.58 20.44
N GLU A 372 8.02 -28.91 21.17
CA GLU A 372 9.41 -28.78 20.70
C GLU A 372 9.61 -29.53 19.39
N LYS A 373 9.21 -30.81 19.35
CA LYS A 373 9.33 -31.61 18.13
C LYS A 373 8.43 -31.12 17.01
N GLY A 374 7.23 -30.63 17.34
CA GLY A 374 6.35 -30.01 16.36
C GLY A 374 6.98 -28.78 15.70
N PHE A 375 7.61 -27.91 16.49
CA PHE A 375 8.33 -26.74 15.98
C PHE A 375 9.55 -27.11 15.13
N GLU A 376 10.34 -28.10 15.54
CA GLU A 376 11.49 -28.60 14.75
C GLU A 376 11.09 -29.10 13.37
N ASN A 377 9.95 -29.79 13.28
CA ASN A 377 9.44 -30.30 12.01
C ASN A 377 9.04 -29.15 11.06
N ILE A 378 8.38 -28.11 11.57
CA ILE A 378 8.05 -26.91 10.78
C ILE A 378 9.32 -26.14 10.40
N GLU A 379 10.27 -26.03 11.31
CA GLU A 379 11.58 -25.41 11.06
C GLU A 379 12.33 -26.12 9.93
N THR A 380 12.27 -27.45 9.88
CA THR A 380 12.84 -28.26 8.80
C THR A 380 12.21 -27.94 7.44
N ILE A 381 10.88 -27.77 7.39
CA ILE A 381 10.18 -27.35 6.16
C ILE A 381 10.68 -25.98 5.71
N LEU A 382 10.74 -25.00 6.62
CA LEU A 382 11.13 -23.63 6.30
C LEU A 382 12.60 -23.53 5.88
N ASN A 383 13.51 -24.26 6.54
CA ASN A 383 14.92 -24.30 6.18
C ASN A 383 15.11 -24.91 4.79
N THR A 384 14.43 -26.02 4.51
CA THR A 384 14.51 -26.66 3.19
C THR A 384 13.99 -25.74 2.08
N TRP A 385 12.85 -25.07 2.31
CA TRP A 385 12.33 -24.06 1.39
C TRP A 385 13.31 -22.92 1.18
N ASN A 386 13.81 -22.30 2.26
CA ASN A 386 14.71 -21.15 2.18
C ASN A 386 16.02 -21.48 1.44
N GLN A 387 16.62 -22.64 1.71
CA GLN A 387 17.83 -23.08 1.00
C GLN A 387 17.57 -23.29 -0.49
N THR A 388 16.45 -23.96 -0.82
CA THR A 388 16.10 -24.24 -2.23
C THR A 388 15.84 -22.95 -2.99
N THR A 389 14.97 -22.08 -2.45
CA THR A 389 14.64 -20.78 -3.04
C THR A 389 15.86 -19.87 -3.19
N PHE A 390 16.76 -19.83 -2.21
CA PHE A 390 18.01 -19.07 -2.31
C PHE A 390 18.88 -19.54 -3.47
N ASN A 391 19.06 -20.86 -3.61
CA ASN A 391 19.87 -21.43 -4.69
C ASN A 391 19.25 -21.14 -6.06
N GLU A 392 17.94 -21.28 -6.20
CA GLU A 392 17.22 -20.97 -7.45
C GLU A 392 17.33 -19.49 -7.82
N ILE A 393 17.11 -18.58 -6.85
CA ILE A 393 17.26 -17.14 -7.09
C ILE A 393 18.69 -16.79 -7.50
N LYS A 394 19.70 -17.42 -6.87
CA LYS A 394 21.11 -17.25 -7.25
C LYS A 394 21.37 -17.72 -8.68
N ALA A 395 20.81 -18.87 -9.07
CA ALA A 395 20.93 -19.41 -10.43
C ALA A 395 20.25 -18.50 -11.47
N ILE A 396 19.05 -18.00 -11.18
CA ILE A 396 18.31 -17.04 -12.02
C ILE A 396 19.14 -15.77 -12.24
N ASN A 397 19.66 -15.19 -11.15
CA ASN A 397 20.48 -13.98 -11.23
C ASN A 397 21.74 -14.22 -12.09
N ALA A 398 22.45 -15.34 -11.87
CA ALA A 398 23.64 -15.69 -12.65
C ALA A 398 23.35 -15.87 -14.16
N LYS A 399 22.17 -16.40 -14.51
CA LYS A 399 21.72 -16.51 -15.91
C LYS A 399 21.46 -15.14 -16.52
N ASN A 400 20.82 -14.24 -15.77
CA ASN A 400 20.53 -12.87 -16.23
C ASN A 400 21.82 -12.06 -16.42
N ASP A 401 22.79 -12.18 -15.51
CA ASP A 401 24.09 -11.49 -15.62
C ASP A 401 24.85 -11.94 -16.87
N LYS A 402 24.84 -13.24 -17.19
CA LYS A 402 25.42 -13.76 -18.45
C LYS A 402 24.73 -13.18 -19.68
N ASN A 403 23.40 -13.14 -19.69
CA ASN A 403 22.63 -12.57 -20.80
C ASN A 403 22.94 -11.09 -21.02
N ILE A 404 23.06 -10.31 -19.95
CA ILE A 404 23.47 -8.89 -20.02
C ILE A 404 24.89 -8.79 -20.61
N GLY A 405 25.82 -9.64 -20.19
CA GLY A 405 27.17 -9.71 -20.75
C GLY A 405 27.17 -9.95 -22.27
N TYR A 406 26.36 -10.90 -22.76
CA TYR A 406 26.22 -11.15 -24.19
C TYR A 406 25.62 -9.96 -24.95
N ILE A 407 24.61 -9.29 -24.39
CA ILE A 407 24.00 -8.08 -25.00
C ILE A 407 25.04 -6.97 -25.13
N ILE A 408 25.86 -6.75 -24.09
CA ILE A 408 26.92 -5.75 -24.11
C ILE A 408 27.96 -6.07 -25.19
N ILE A 409 28.43 -7.33 -25.26
CA ILE A 409 29.38 -7.77 -26.31
C ILE A 409 28.79 -7.56 -27.70
N PHE A 410 27.54 -7.96 -27.91
CA PHE A 410 26.86 -7.80 -29.20
C PHE A 410 26.72 -6.31 -29.59
N ALA A 411 26.41 -5.44 -28.63
CA ALA A 411 26.37 -4.00 -28.86
C ALA A 411 27.74 -3.44 -29.26
N PHE A 412 28.82 -3.86 -28.59
CA PHE A 412 30.19 -3.44 -28.95
C PHE A 412 30.59 -3.92 -30.35
N VAL A 413 30.30 -5.17 -30.70
CA VAL A 413 30.57 -5.71 -32.05
C VAL A 413 29.77 -4.93 -33.10
N SER A 414 28.51 -4.63 -32.83
CA SER A 414 27.64 -3.87 -33.73
C SER A 414 28.16 -2.45 -33.96
N ILE A 415 28.59 -1.76 -32.90
CA ILE A 415 29.20 -0.43 -32.99
C ILE A 415 30.52 -0.48 -33.77
N GLY A 416 31.37 -1.48 -33.50
CA GLY A 416 32.64 -1.67 -34.21
C GLY A 416 32.46 -1.88 -35.71
N LEU A 417 31.49 -2.71 -36.11
CA LEU A 417 31.12 -2.90 -37.52
C LEU A 417 30.63 -1.59 -38.16
N LEU A 418 29.81 -0.81 -37.44
CA LEU A 418 29.29 0.48 -37.89
C LEU A 418 30.42 1.49 -38.16
N VAL A 419 31.40 1.57 -37.25
CA VAL A 419 32.59 2.41 -37.40
C VAL A 419 33.43 1.96 -38.60
N LEU A 420 33.63 0.65 -38.80
CA LEU A 420 34.34 0.09 -39.94
C LEU A 420 33.64 0.41 -41.28
N THR A 421 32.31 0.32 -41.33
CA THR A 421 31.54 0.73 -42.52
C THR A 421 31.64 2.23 -42.77
N LEU A 422 31.61 3.08 -41.74
CA LEU A 422 31.80 4.52 -41.90
C LEU A 422 33.22 4.84 -42.40
N PHE A 423 34.24 4.17 -41.87
CA PHE A 423 35.63 4.37 -42.26
C PHE A 423 35.88 3.95 -43.72
N THR A 424 35.33 2.79 -44.14
CA THR A 424 35.41 2.33 -45.54
C THR A 424 34.67 3.27 -46.50
N VAL A 425 33.50 3.80 -46.12
CA VAL A 425 32.78 4.82 -46.91
C VAL A 425 33.60 6.12 -47.03
N ILE A 426 34.26 6.57 -45.95
CA ILE A 426 35.11 7.77 -45.96
C ILE A 426 36.34 7.56 -46.85
N ILE A 427 37.02 6.42 -46.75
CA ILE A 427 38.16 6.08 -47.62
C ILE A 427 37.72 6.04 -49.09
N LYS A 428 36.59 5.39 -49.38
CA LYS A 428 36.06 5.28 -50.74
C LYS A 428 35.65 6.65 -51.32
N ARG A 429 35.20 7.60 -50.49
CA ARG A 429 34.96 9.00 -50.89
C ARG A 429 36.24 9.80 -51.12
N LYS A 430 37.32 9.53 -50.39
CA LYS A 430 38.62 10.20 -50.60
C LYS A 430 39.39 9.71 -51.83
N GLY A 431 39.12 8.49 -52.31
CA GLY A 431 39.73 7.94 -53.53
C GLY A 431 39.03 8.32 -54.85
N VAL A 432 38.03 9.21 -54.81
CA VAL A 432 37.24 9.65 -55.98
C VAL A 432 37.42 11.17 -56.25
N ASN A 433 38.40 11.81 -55.63
CA ASN A 433 38.80 13.19 -55.94
C ASN A 433 40.14 13.23 -56.66
#